data_AF-A0A662BH55-F1
#
_entry.id   AF-A0A662BH55-F1
#
_cell.length_a   1.000
_cell.length_b   1.000
_cell.length_c   1.000
_cell.angle_alpha   90.00
_cell.angle_beta   90.00
_cell.angle_gamma   90.00
#
_symmetry.space_group_name_H-M   'P 1'
#
loop_
_entity.id
_entity.type
_entity.pdbx_description
1 polymer ?
#
loop_
_entity_poly.entity_id
_entity_poly.type
_entity_poly.pdbx_seq_one_letter_code
_entity_poly.pdbx_strand_id
1 'polypeptide(L)'
;MILSGLGGKIYSRQHAENSAKVVNAVQPEFLSTLVLSYPHGMEHFMKRFKGEFESCEIPELLEELKIFISNTELERSVFRSDHASNYLVLKGNLGRDKERMLDEIDAALNDPGDAGLRPEWLRGL
;
A
#
# COMPACT_ATOMS: atom_id res chain seq x y z
N MET A 1 7.18 -7.70 -4.02
CA MET A 1 5.87 -7.20 -3.55
C MET A 1 6.04 -6.64 -2.15
N ILE A 2 5.30 -5.59 -1.77
CA ILE A 2 5.26 -5.00 -0.43
C ILE A 2 3.85 -5.17 0.14
N LEU A 3 3.73 -5.47 1.44
CA LEU A 3 2.46 -5.74 2.10
C LEU A 3 2.05 -4.56 3.00
N SER A 4 1.23 -3.65 2.49
CA SER A 4 0.67 -2.51 3.24
C SER A 4 -0.22 -2.99 4.40
N GLY A 5 -0.21 -2.24 5.49
CA GLY A 5 -0.93 -2.55 6.73
C GLY A 5 -0.25 -3.57 7.63
N LEU A 6 0.90 -4.13 7.24
CA LEU A 6 1.61 -5.15 8.02
C LEU A 6 2.03 -4.66 9.41
N GLY A 7 2.45 -3.40 9.49
CA GLY A 7 2.83 -2.75 10.75
C GLY A 7 1.66 -2.22 11.57
N GLY A 8 0.43 -2.28 11.05
CA GLY A 8 -0.69 -1.55 11.64
C GLY A 8 -0.43 -0.04 11.69
N LYS A 9 -1.29 0.71 12.40
CA LYS A 9 -1.18 2.17 12.48
C LYS A 9 0.14 2.64 13.08
N ILE A 10 0.61 1.94 14.12
CA ILE A 10 1.78 2.31 14.92
C ILE A 10 3.06 2.31 14.06
N TYR A 11 3.22 1.30 13.21
CA TYR A 11 4.45 1.13 12.41
C TYR A 11 4.25 1.44 10.92
N SER A 12 3.07 1.94 10.50
CA SER A 12 2.72 2.22 9.10
C SER A 12 3.76 3.11 8.39
N ARG A 13 4.05 4.29 8.96
CA ARG A 13 5.04 5.21 8.39
C ARG A 13 6.44 4.58 8.29
N GLN A 14 6.87 3.91 9.36
CA GLN A 14 8.17 3.24 9.39
C GLN A 14 8.26 2.13 8.32
N HIS A 15 7.18 1.36 8.17
CA HIS A 15 7.09 0.30 7.18
C HIS A 15 7.16 0.87 5.76
N ALA A 16 6.42 1.94 5.46
CA ALA A 16 6.45 2.63 4.16
C ALA A 16 7.86 3.16 3.82
N GLU A 17 8.47 3.94 4.71
CA GLU A 17 9.79 4.54 4.50
C GLU A 17 10.89 3.49 4.33
N ASN A 18 10.90 2.44 5.17
CA ASN A 18 11.92 1.40 5.08
C ASN A 18 11.69 0.45 3.90
N SER A 19 10.45 0.19 3.51
CA SER A 19 10.15 -0.53 2.28
C SER A 19 10.65 0.22 1.06
N ALA A 20 10.45 1.54 1.00
CA ALA A 20 10.96 2.37 -0.09
C ALA A 20 12.50 2.29 -0.17
N LYS A 21 13.21 2.40 0.96
CA LYS A 21 14.67 2.24 1.00
C LYS A 21 15.14 0.91 0.40
N VAL A 22 14.49 -0.20 0.78
CA VAL A 22 14.84 -1.53 0.26
C VAL A 22 14.59 -1.60 -1.24
N VAL A 23 13.43 -1.13 -1.71
CA VAL A 23 13.09 -1.17 -3.14
C VAL A 23 14.01 -0.28 -3.97
N ASN A 24 14.38 0.90 -3.46
CA ASN A 24 15.33 1.80 -4.11
C ASN A 24 16.72 1.15 -4.25
N ALA A 25 17.15 0.39 -3.25
CA ALA A 25 18.41 -0.35 -3.31
C ALA A 25 18.36 -1.52 -4.31
N VAL A 26 17.19 -2.16 -4.46
CA VAL A 26 17.02 -3.34 -5.30
C VAL A 26 16.76 -3.00 -6.78
N GLN A 27 16.13 -1.86 -7.08
CA GLN A 27 15.71 -1.46 -8.44
C GLN A 27 14.96 -2.59 -9.19
N PRO A 28 13.88 -3.14 -8.63
CA PRO A 28 13.21 -4.28 -9.25
C PRO A 28 12.56 -3.91 -10.59
N GLU A 29 12.57 -4.83 -11.55
CA GLU A 29 11.84 -4.62 -12.82
C GLU A 29 10.32 -4.54 -12.60
N PHE A 30 9.80 -5.33 -11.67
CA PHE A 30 8.38 -5.36 -11.30
C PHE A 30 8.21 -5.13 -9.80
N LEU A 31 7.35 -4.18 -9.45
CA LEU A 31 6.97 -3.86 -8.09
C LEU A 31 5.45 -3.87 -7.96
N SER A 32 4.97 -4.41 -6.85
CA SER A 32 3.55 -4.37 -6.53
C SER A 32 3.31 -4.27 -5.04
N THR A 33 2.15 -3.75 -4.68
CA THR A 33 1.64 -3.76 -3.31
C THR A 33 0.46 -4.70 -3.16
N LEU A 34 0.30 -5.20 -1.95
CA LEU A 34 -0.88 -5.90 -1.45
C LEU A 34 -1.31 -5.23 -0.16
N VAL A 35 -2.59 -5.29 0.19
CA VAL A 35 -3.06 -4.92 1.54
C VAL A 35 -3.20 -6.19 2.38
N LEU A 36 -2.75 -6.12 3.64
CA LEU A 36 -2.90 -7.17 4.64
C LEU A 36 -4.37 -7.63 4.74
N SER A 37 -4.57 -8.93 4.78
CA SER A 37 -5.87 -9.56 5.02
C SER A 37 -5.74 -10.62 6.11
N TYR A 38 -6.86 -10.98 6.73
CA TYR A 38 -6.90 -11.86 7.89
C TYR A 38 -7.72 -13.14 7.59
N PRO A 39 -7.22 -14.06 6.74
CA PRO A 39 -7.98 -15.26 6.36
C PRO A 39 -8.30 -16.19 7.55
N HIS A 40 -7.54 -16.09 8.63
CA HIS A 40 -7.77 -16.83 9.89
C HIS A 40 -8.33 -15.94 11.02
N GLY A 41 -8.80 -14.73 10.69
CA GLY A 41 -9.29 -13.74 11.64
C GLY A 41 -8.19 -12.87 12.25
N MET A 42 -8.57 -11.65 12.65
CA MET A 42 -7.63 -10.66 13.21
C MET A 42 -6.98 -11.13 14.52
N GLU A 43 -7.74 -11.81 15.39
CA GLU A 43 -7.22 -12.34 16.66
C GLU A 43 -6.06 -13.33 16.45
N HIS A 44 -6.14 -14.16 15.41
CA HIS A 44 -5.09 -15.12 15.06
C HIS A 44 -3.78 -14.42 14.66
N PHE A 45 -3.89 -13.29 13.94
CA PHE A 45 -2.75 -12.45 13.57
C PHE A 45 -2.17 -11.76 14.80
N MET A 46 -3.00 -11.09 15.61
CA MET A 46 -2.58 -10.35 16.79
C MET A 46 -1.85 -11.24 17.81
N LYS A 47 -2.27 -12.50 18.00
CA LYS A 47 -1.56 -13.46 18.87
C LYS A 47 -0.12 -13.76 18.46
N ARG A 48 0.23 -13.53 17.20
CA ARG A 48 1.59 -13.77 16.65
C ARG A 48 2.38 -12.48 16.47
N PHE A 49 1.70 -11.35 16.44
CA PHE A 49 2.34 -10.06 16.33
C PHE A 49 3.05 -9.72 17.65
N LYS A 50 4.35 -9.43 17.57
CA LYS A 50 5.15 -9.06 18.75
C LYS A 50 5.10 -7.55 18.92
N GLY A 51 4.17 -7.08 19.74
CA GLY A 51 3.98 -5.66 20.03
C GLY A 51 2.52 -5.27 20.02
N GLU A 52 2.27 -3.96 20.13
CA GLU A 52 0.93 -3.40 19.97
C GLU A 52 0.55 -3.38 18.49
N PHE A 53 -0.69 -3.76 18.19
CA PHE A 53 -1.22 -3.79 16.83
C PHE A 53 -2.61 -3.19 16.80
N GLU A 54 -2.77 -2.18 15.95
CA GLU A 54 -4.06 -1.63 15.55
C GLU A 54 -4.13 -1.68 14.02
N SER A 55 -5.20 -2.23 13.47
CA SER A 55 -5.36 -2.39 12.03
C SER A 55 -5.53 -1.03 11.35
N CYS A 56 -5.01 -0.89 10.13
CA CYS A 56 -5.19 0.33 9.35
C CYS A 56 -6.57 0.36 8.70
N GLU A 57 -7.24 1.50 8.80
CA GLU A 57 -8.40 1.86 8.01
C GLU A 57 -7.98 2.29 6.60
N ILE A 58 -8.95 2.41 5.67
CA ILE A 58 -8.67 2.77 4.27
C ILE A 58 -7.82 4.05 4.14
N PRO A 59 -8.12 5.18 4.81
CA PRO A 59 -7.31 6.39 4.68
C PRO A 59 -5.86 6.18 5.15
N GLU A 60 -5.65 5.37 6.19
CA GLU A 60 -4.32 5.09 6.74
C GLU A 60 -3.51 4.17 5.81
N LEU A 61 -4.17 3.26 5.10
CA LEU A 61 -3.55 2.45 4.04
C LEU A 61 -3.18 3.29 2.81
N LEU A 62 -4.02 4.25 2.43
CA LEU A 62 -3.74 5.19 1.35
C LEU A 62 -2.57 6.12 1.71
N GLU A 63 -2.54 6.63 2.95
CA GLU A 63 -1.42 7.43 3.45
C GLU A 63 -0.12 6.63 3.49
N GLU A 64 -0.17 5.36 3.93
CA GLU A 64 0.99 4.46 3.89
C GLU A 64 1.51 4.27 2.44
N LEU A 65 0.60 4.05 1.49
CA LEU A 65 0.93 3.94 0.08
C LEU A 65 1.52 5.25 -0.46
N LYS A 66 0.97 6.40 -0.10
CA LYS A 66 1.49 7.73 -0.47
C LYS A 66 2.92 7.92 0.01
N ILE A 67 3.18 7.62 1.29
CA ILE A 67 4.53 7.71 1.89
C ILE A 67 5.47 6.75 1.16
N PHE A 68 5.04 5.52 0.89
CA PHE A 68 5.87 4.55 0.17
C PHE A 68 6.24 5.07 -1.23
N ILE A 69 5.25 5.45 -2.04
CA ILE A 69 5.44 5.90 -3.42
C ILE A 69 6.28 7.18 -3.49
N SER A 70 6.00 8.17 -2.62
CA SER A 70 6.76 9.42 -2.59
C SER A 70 8.25 9.20 -2.31
N ASN A 71 8.58 8.26 -1.41
CA ASN A 71 9.96 7.93 -1.04
C ASN A 71 10.69 6.97 -2.01
N THR A 72 10.02 6.51 -3.07
CA THR A 72 10.69 5.65 -4.07
C THR A 72 11.57 6.43 -5.03
N GLU A 73 12.71 5.91 -5.45
CA GLU A 73 13.61 6.51 -6.42
C GLU A 73 13.95 5.43 -7.46
N LEU A 74 12.93 5.03 -8.24
CA LEU A 74 13.04 3.93 -9.20
C LEU A 74 13.10 4.44 -10.62
N GLU A 75 13.99 3.87 -11.44
CA GLU A 75 14.15 4.34 -12.81
C GLU A 75 13.18 3.67 -13.79
N ARG A 76 13.03 2.34 -13.68
CA ARG A 76 12.37 1.51 -14.72
C ARG A 76 11.34 0.51 -14.19
N SER A 77 11.01 0.58 -12.91
CA SER A 77 10.09 -0.37 -12.28
C SER A 77 8.67 -0.22 -12.78
N VAL A 78 8.10 -1.31 -13.29
CA VAL A 78 6.67 -1.42 -13.58
C VAL A 78 5.94 -1.62 -12.25
N PHE A 79 5.03 -0.70 -11.91
CA PHE A 79 4.29 -0.71 -10.66
C PHE A 79 2.82 -1.12 -10.84
N ARG A 80 2.31 -1.98 -9.95
CA ARG A 80 0.91 -2.43 -9.94
C ARG A 80 0.35 -2.57 -8.53
N SER A 81 -0.86 -2.07 -8.29
CA SER A 81 -1.68 -2.36 -7.11
C SER A 81 -3.05 -2.94 -7.48
N ASP A 82 -3.15 -3.69 -8.57
CA ASP A 82 -4.44 -4.15 -9.11
C ASP A 82 -4.95 -5.49 -8.57
N HIS A 83 -4.14 -6.19 -7.76
CA HIS A 83 -4.58 -7.36 -7.02
C HIS A 83 -5.83 -7.08 -6.18
N ALA A 84 -6.74 -8.06 -6.06
CA ALA A 84 -8.05 -7.95 -5.41
C ALA A 84 -8.00 -7.39 -3.98
N SER A 85 -6.89 -7.60 -3.26
CA SER A 85 -6.73 -7.10 -1.90
C SER A 85 -6.56 -5.57 -1.80
N ASN A 86 -6.15 -4.88 -2.85
CA ASN A 86 -5.95 -3.43 -2.80
C ASN A 86 -7.28 -2.66 -2.97
N TYR A 87 -7.34 -1.48 -2.37
CA TYR A 87 -8.48 -0.56 -2.51
C TYR A 87 -8.34 0.33 -3.75
N LEU A 88 -7.19 0.99 -3.89
CA LEU A 88 -6.89 1.88 -5.01
C LEU A 88 -6.04 1.14 -6.05
N VAL A 89 -6.49 1.16 -7.30
CA VAL A 89 -5.81 0.53 -8.43
C VAL A 89 -4.90 1.56 -9.11
N LEU A 90 -3.60 1.37 -8.97
CA LEU A 90 -2.56 2.15 -9.63
C LEU A 90 -1.79 1.26 -10.61
N LYS A 91 -1.51 1.79 -11.80
CA LYS A 91 -0.72 1.10 -12.84
C LYS A 91 0.16 2.11 -13.56
N GLY A 92 1.44 1.78 -13.74
CA GLY A 92 2.35 2.60 -14.52
C GLY A 92 3.81 2.16 -14.37
N ASN A 93 4.72 3.03 -14.81
CA ASN A 93 6.15 2.91 -14.59
C ASN A 93 6.56 3.95 -13.54
N LEU A 94 6.98 3.50 -12.36
CA LEU A 94 7.01 4.35 -11.16
C LEU A 94 7.90 5.59 -11.32
N GLY A 95 9.07 5.47 -11.94
CA GLY A 95 9.95 6.63 -12.16
C GLY A 95 9.33 7.73 -13.02
N ARG A 96 8.56 7.36 -14.04
CA ARG A 96 7.92 8.31 -14.97
C ARG A 96 6.57 8.80 -14.46
N ASP A 97 5.79 7.90 -13.87
CA ASP A 97 4.39 8.12 -13.56
C ASP A 97 4.16 8.48 -12.08
N LYS A 98 5.23 8.71 -11.29
CA LYS A 98 5.17 8.95 -9.84
C LYS A 98 4.19 10.06 -9.49
N GLU A 99 4.36 11.26 -10.04
CA GLU A 99 3.54 12.43 -9.68
C GLU A 99 2.06 12.16 -9.94
N ARG A 100 1.72 11.60 -11.11
CA ARG A 100 0.35 11.18 -11.42
C ARG A 100 -0.20 10.19 -10.39
N MET A 101 0.59 9.22 -9.94
CA MET A 101 0.14 8.26 -8.92
C MET A 101 -0.04 8.93 -7.55
N LEU A 102 0.81 9.90 -7.19
CA LEU A 102 0.63 10.67 -5.96
C LEU A 102 -0.65 11.51 -6.03
N ASP A 103 -0.93 12.15 -7.16
CA ASP A 103 -2.18 12.89 -7.39
C ASP A 103 -3.42 11.99 -7.29
N GLU A 104 -3.36 10.77 -7.83
CA GLU A 104 -4.44 9.78 -7.71
C GLU A 104 -4.67 9.34 -6.26
N ILE A 105 -3.59 9.16 -5.49
CA ILE A 105 -3.68 8.84 -4.06
C ILE A 105 -4.28 10.03 -3.28
N ASP A 106 -3.85 11.26 -3.59
CA ASP A 106 -4.36 12.46 -2.95
C ASP A 106 -5.84 12.72 -3.28
N ALA A 107 -6.26 12.47 -4.52
CA ALA A 107 -7.68 12.49 -4.87
C ALA A 107 -8.46 11.47 -4.04
N ALA A 108 -7.93 10.25 -3.87
CA ALA A 108 -8.57 9.20 -3.06
C ALA A 108 -8.61 9.50 -1.56
N LEU A 109 -7.63 10.22 -1.02
CA LEU A 109 -7.63 10.68 0.36
C LEU A 109 -8.64 11.81 0.60
N ASN A 110 -8.78 12.72 -0.37
CA ASN A 110 -9.64 13.90 -0.23
C ASN A 110 -11.12 13.60 -0.51
N ASP A 111 -11.42 12.75 -1.50
CA ASP A 111 -12.78 12.30 -1.82
C ASP A 111 -12.83 10.78 -2.06
N PRO A 112 -12.85 9.97 -0.98
CA PRO A 112 -12.90 8.52 -1.10
C PRO A 112 -14.14 7.99 -1.83
N GLY A 113 -15.23 8.76 -1.87
CA GLY A 113 -16.49 8.36 -2.48
C GLY A 113 -16.45 8.39 -4.01
N ASP A 114 -15.71 9.34 -4.58
CA ASP A 114 -15.56 9.50 -6.04
C ASP A 114 -14.32 8.78 -6.60
N ALA A 115 -13.39 8.39 -5.74
CA ALA A 115 -12.11 7.80 -6.15
C ALA A 115 -12.16 6.34 -6.67
N GLY A 116 -13.35 5.77 -6.82
CA GLY A 116 -13.52 4.42 -7.37
C GLY A 116 -12.84 3.32 -6.55
N LEU A 117 -12.73 3.51 -5.23
CA LEU A 117 -12.11 2.53 -4.34
C LEU A 117 -12.85 1.19 -4.41
N ARG A 118 -12.09 0.10 -4.46
CA ARG A 118 -12.67 -1.25 -4.46
C ARG A 118 -13.43 -1.46 -3.15
N PRO A 119 -14.74 -1.77 -3.21
CA PRO A 119 -15.52 -2.00 -2.01
C PRO A 119 -15.12 -3.32 -1.34
N GLU A 120 -15.30 -3.41 -0.02
CA GLU A 120 -14.78 -4.51 0.81
C GLU A 120 -15.22 -5.90 0.34
N TRP A 121 -16.49 -6.08 -0.03
CA TRP A 121 -17.05 -7.33 -0.58
C TRP A 121 -16.44 -7.81 -1.91
N LEU A 122 -15.70 -6.95 -2.63
CA LEU A 122 -14.96 -7.31 -3.84
C LEU A 122 -13.47 -7.58 -3.54
N ARG A 123 -13.04 -7.47 -2.27
CA ARG A 123 -11.68 -7.79 -1.84
C ARG A 123 -11.59 -9.26 -1.46
N GLY A 124 -10.92 -10.04 -2.31
CA GLY A 124 -10.76 -11.49 -2.14
C GLY A 124 -10.92 -12.20 -3.48
N LEU A 125 -10.46 -13.46 -3.55
CA LEU A 125 -10.78 -14.38 -4.63
C LEU A 125 -11.88 -15.33 -4.16
#